data_AF-K2DY70-F1
#
_entry.id   AF-K2DY70-F1
#
_cell.length_a   1.000
_cell.length_b   1.000
_cell.length_c   1.000
_cell.angle_alpha   90.00
_cell.angle_beta   90.00
_cell.angle_gamma   90.00
#
_symmetry.space_group_name_H-M   'P 1'
#
loop_
_entity.id
_entity.type
_entity.pdbx_description
1 polymer ?
#
loop_
_entity_poly.entity_id
_entity_poly.type
_entity_poly.pdbx_seq_one_letter_code
_entity_poly.pdbx_strand_id
1 'polypeptide(L)'
;MARGSIIIAAEKNNVPIFEYAPKAAKLSVVGNGNASKQQIQKMLKMLLNLSKEPAPEDAADALAMAICHAHRIKFLEKIGTYNV
;
A
#
# COMPACT_ATOMS: atom_id res chain seq x y z
N MET A 1 -18.20 -2.12 7.47
CA MET A 1 -18.93 -2.27 6.20
C MET A 1 -18.33 -1.48 5.01
N ALA A 2 -17.10 -0.96 5.10
CA ALA A 2 -16.51 -0.16 4.02
C ALA A 2 -15.84 -0.96 2.89
N ARG A 3 -15.20 -2.10 3.19
CA ARG A 3 -14.49 -2.90 2.17
C ARG A 3 -15.42 -3.47 1.09
N GLY A 4 -16.55 -4.05 1.49
CA GLY A 4 -17.52 -4.62 0.55
C GLY A 4 -18.09 -3.59 -0.41
N SER A 5 -18.41 -2.37 0.07
CA SER A 5 -18.88 -1.29 -0.80
C SER A 5 -17.81 -0.81 -1.77
N ILE A 6 -16.55 -0.76 -1.35
CA ILE A 6 -15.41 -0.38 -2.23
C ILE A 6 -15.20 -1.44 -3.32
N ILE A 7 -15.28 -2.72 -2.98
CA ILE A 7 -15.11 -3.83 -3.94
C ILE A 7 -16.19 -3.78 -5.02
N ILE A 8 -17.46 -3.64 -4.62
CA ILE A 8 -18.57 -3.54 -5.57
C ILE A 8 -18.45 -2.28 -6.45
N ALA A 9 -18.03 -1.15 -5.87
CA ALA A 9 -17.81 0.07 -6.64
C ALA A 9 -16.66 -0.09 -7.64
N ALA A 10 -15.56 -0.73 -7.25
CA ALA A 10 -14.42 -0.99 -8.13
C ALA A 10 -14.80 -1.93 -9.29
N GLU A 11 -15.53 -3.01 -9.01
CA GLU A 11 -16.01 -3.96 -10.03
C GLU A 11 -16.93 -3.27 -11.04
N LYS A 12 -17.91 -2.48 -10.57
CA LYS A 12 -18.78 -1.69 -11.45
C LYS A 12 -18.06 -0.69 -12.35
N ASN A 13 -16.85 -0.27 -11.98
CA ASN A 13 -16.04 0.68 -12.75
C ASN A 13 -14.89 -0.01 -13.51
N ASN A 14 -14.85 -1.35 -13.57
CA ASN A 14 -13.75 -2.12 -14.18
C ASN A 14 -12.36 -1.76 -13.62
N VAL A 15 -12.29 -1.38 -12.33
CA VAL A 15 -11.03 -1.11 -11.65
C VAL A 15 -10.47 -2.42 -11.10
N PRO A 16 -9.25 -2.83 -11.48
CA PRO A 16 -8.67 -4.07 -10.99
C PRO A 16 -8.42 -4.00 -9.48
N ILE A 17 -8.79 -5.07 -8.77
CA ILE A 17 -8.75 -5.16 -7.31
C ILE A 17 -7.57 -6.05 -6.90
N PHE A 18 -6.74 -5.55 -6.00
CA PHE A 18 -5.61 -6.29 -5.45
C PHE A 18 -5.67 -6.33 -3.93
N GLU A 19 -5.40 -7.50 -3.37
CA GLU A 19 -5.37 -7.70 -1.93
C GLU A 19 -3.94 -7.95 -1.43
N TYR A 20 -3.59 -7.24 -0.36
CA TYR A 20 -2.29 -7.37 0.29
C TYR A 20 -2.48 -7.64 1.78
N ALA A 21 -1.70 -8.58 2.31
CA ALA A 21 -1.65 -8.80 3.76
C ALA A 21 -1.04 -7.57 4.46
N PRO A 22 -1.50 -7.17 5.65
CA PRO A 22 -0.93 -6.05 6.41
C PRO A 22 0.59 -6.18 6.62
N LYS A 23 1.06 -7.41 6.82
CA LYS A 23 2.49 -7.73 6.96
C LYS A 23 3.29 -7.40 5.70
N ALA A 24 2.70 -7.55 4.52
CA ALA A 24 3.33 -7.20 3.25
C ALA A 24 3.51 -5.68 3.11
N ALA A 25 2.54 -4.88 3.58
CA ALA A 25 2.67 -3.43 3.66
C ALA A 25 3.88 -3.01 4.49
N LYS A 26 3.97 -3.57 5.70
CA LYS A 26 5.04 -3.29 6.65
C LYS A 26 6.40 -3.67 6.08
N LEU A 27 6.49 -4.84 5.46
CA LEU A 27 7.69 -5.31 4.77
C LEU A 27 8.07 -4.38 3.61
N SER A 28 7.10 -3.94 2.80
CA SER A 28 7.35 -3.10 1.63
C SER A 28 7.85 -1.70 1.97
N VAL A 29 7.43 -1.15 3.12
CA VAL A 29 7.79 0.23 3.54
C VAL A 29 9.03 0.23 4.43
N VAL A 30 9.12 -0.69 5.40
CA VAL A 30 10.14 -0.68 6.46
C VAL A 30 11.20 -1.78 6.25
N GLY A 31 10.95 -2.76 5.38
CA GLY A 31 11.82 -3.94 5.23
C GLY A 31 11.62 -4.99 6.34
N ASN A 32 10.72 -4.75 7.29
CA ASN A 32 10.39 -5.69 8.36
C ASN A 32 8.87 -5.83 8.52
N GLY A 33 8.35 -7.05 8.35
CA GLY A 33 6.92 -7.35 8.50
C GLY A 33 6.36 -7.12 9.90
N ASN A 34 7.22 -7.06 10.93
CA ASN A 34 6.82 -6.83 12.32
C ASN A 34 7.00 -5.37 12.77
N ALA A 35 7.23 -4.43 11.84
CA ALA A 35 7.42 -3.02 12.15
C ALA A 35 6.21 -2.41 12.91
N SER A 36 6.52 -1.47 13.82
CA SER A 36 5.51 -0.70 14.54
C SER A 36 4.84 0.34 13.63
N LYS A 37 3.65 0.81 14.00
CA LYS A 37 2.94 1.86 13.24
C LYS A 37 3.75 3.16 13.13
N GLN A 38 4.46 3.55 14.20
CA GLN A 38 5.32 4.74 14.18
C GLN A 38 6.50 4.58 13.23
N GLN A 39 7.08 3.37 13.12
CA GLN A 39 8.16 3.11 12.17
C GLN A 39 7.67 3.27 10.72
N ILE A 40 6.45 2.79 10.43
CA ILE A 40 5.84 2.96 9.11
C ILE A 40 5.64 4.44 8.81
N GLN A 41 5.06 5.22 9.73
CA GLN A 41 4.82 6.66 9.54
C GLN A 41 6.11 7.45 9.28
N LYS A 42 7.17 7.17 10.05
CA LYS A 42 8.50 7.79 9.83
C LYS A 42 9.09 7.42 8.48
N MET A 43 9.00 6.15 8.10
CA MET A 43 9.49 5.70 6.80
C MET A 43 8.69 6.31 5.65
N LEU A 44 7.36 6.40 5.77
CA LEU A 44 6.51 7.06 4.77
C LEU A 44 6.88 8.54 4.61
N LYS A 45 7.12 9.25 5.72
CA LYS A 45 7.59 10.63 5.68
C LYS A 45 8.89 10.75 4.88
N MET A 46 9.85 9.86 5.12
CA MET A 46 11.13 9.86 4.40
C MET A 46 10.98 9.48 2.93
N LEU A 47 10.23 8.41 2.63
CA LEU A 47 10.04 7.90 1.27
C LEU A 47 9.27 8.87 0.36
N LEU A 48 8.28 9.56 0.93
CA LEU A 48 7.43 10.51 0.21
C LEU A 48 7.86 11.96 0.41
N ASN A 49 8.99 12.20 1.09
CA ASN A 49 9.54 13.51 1.40
C ASN A 49 8.51 14.48 2.02
N LEU A 50 7.69 13.99 2.96
CA LEU A 50 6.63 14.77 3.61
C LEU A 50 7.21 15.69 4.69
N SER A 51 6.61 16.87 4.86
CA SER A 51 7.00 17.82 5.90
C SER A 51 6.72 17.30 7.32
N LYS A 52 5.65 16.51 7.48
CA LYS A 52 5.20 15.93 8.74
C LYS A 52 4.89 14.44 8.56
N GLU A 53 4.84 13.71 9.67
CA GLU A 53 4.40 12.31 9.65
C GLU A 53 2.92 12.24 9.18
N PRO A 54 2.57 11.26 8.33
CA PRO A 54 1.21 11.14 7.82
C PRO A 54 0.24 10.85 8.96
N ALA A 55 -0.71 11.77 9.15
CA ALA A 55 -1.82 11.68 10.10
C ALA A 55 -3.13 12.00 9.36
N PRO A 56 -4.25 11.33 9.66
CA PRO A 56 -4.45 10.28 10.69
C PRO A 56 -3.81 8.93 10.34
N GLU A 57 -3.80 7.97 11.29
CA GLU A 57 -3.20 6.64 11.08
C GLU A 57 -3.73 5.93 9.82
N ASP A 58 -5.03 6.08 9.52
CA ASP A 58 -5.65 5.47 8.34
C ASP A 58 -5.02 5.97 7.02
N ALA A 59 -4.57 7.23 6.99
CA ALA A 59 -3.88 7.78 5.82
C ALA A 59 -2.49 7.15 5.65
N ALA A 60 -1.79 6.88 6.75
CA ALA A 60 -0.51 6.17 6.72
C ALA A 60 -0.68 4.74 6.21
N ASP A 61 -1.72 4.02 6.65
CA ASP A 61 -2.02 2.67 6.20
C ASP A 61 -2.39 2.64 4.70
N ALA A 62 -3.14 3.62 4.22
CA ALA A 62 -3.46 3.77 2.79
C ALA A 62 -2.20 4.03 1.94
N LEU A 63 -1.30 4.91 2.39
CA LEU A 63 -0.02 5.17 1.71
C LEU A 63 0.87 3.93 1.70
N ALA A 64 0.93 3.19 2.80
CA ALA A 64 1.69 1.94 2.87
C ALA A 64 1.14 0.88 1.90
N MET A 65 -0.19 0.78 1.75
CA MET A 65 -0.81 -0.09 0.75
C MET A 65 -0.48 0.33 -0.67
N ALA A 66 -0.51 1.64 -0.97
CA ALA A 66 -0.17 2.16 -2.29
C ALA A 66 1.29 1.85 -2.68
N ILE A 67 2.23 2.04 -1.75
CA ILE A 67 3.65 1.70 -1.97
C ILE A 67 3.82 0.19 -2.17
N CYS A 68 3.14 -0.63 -1.35
CA CYS A 68 3.15 -2.09 -1.50
C CYS A 68 2.67 -2.53 -2.88
N HIS A 69 1.59 -1.94 -3.36
CA HIS A 69 1.05 -2.22 -4.69
C HIS A 69 2.01 -1.77 -5.80
N ALA A 70 2.56 -0.56 -5.71
CA ALA A 70 3.51 -0.02 -6.69
C ALA A 70 4.78 -0.87 -6.80
N HIS A 71 5.35 -1.32 -5.67
CA HIS A 71 6.49 -2.22 -5.66
C HIS A 71 6.15 -3.59 -6.28
N ARG A 72 4.96 -4.12 -6.00
CA ARG A 72 4.48 -5.39 -6.57
C ARG A 72 4.32 -5.28 -8.08
N ILE A 73 3.63 -4.27 -8.59
CA ILE A 73 3.44 -4.07 -10.04
C ILE A 73 4.78 -3.92 -10.74
N LYS A 74 5.64 -3.03 -10.26
CA LYS A 74 6.96 -2.79 -10.88
C LYS A 74 7.81 -4.06 -10.91
N PHE A 75 7.70 -4.90 -9.89
CA PHE A 75 8.35 -6.21 -9.89
C PHE A 75 7.75 -7.15 -10.94
N LEU A 76 6.42 -7.24 -11.03
CA LEU A 76 5.71 -8.09 -12.00
C LEU A 76 5.95 -7.65 -13.46
N GLU A 77 6.00 -6.35 -13.73
CA GLU A 77 6.39 -5.77 -15.02
C GLU A 77 7.80 -6.19 -15.41
N LYS A 78 8.76 -6.10 -14.47
CA LYS A 78 10.16 -6.43 -14.72
C LYS A 78 10.38 -7.91 -15.02
N ILE A 79 9.55 -8.79 -14.45
CA ILE A 79 9.60 -10.25 -14.72
C ILE A 79 8.71 -10.65 -15.92
N GLY A 80 8.09 -9.70 -16.63
CA GLY A 80 7.31 -9.95 -17.84
C GLY A 80 6.00 -10.70 -17.63
N THR A 81 5.47 -10.74 -16.40
CA THR A 81 4.22 -11.44 -16.07
C THR A 81 3.03 -10.51 -15.85
N TYR A 82 3.23 -9.19 -15.95
CA TYR A 82 2.16 -8.20 -15.83
C TYR A 82 1.76 -7.69 -17.22
N ASN A 83 0.66 -8.22 -17.74
CA ASN A 83 -0.03 -7.69 -18.93
C ASN A 83 -1.38 -7.16 -18.45
N VAL A 84 -1.56 -5.83 -18.53
CA VAL A 84 -2.89 -5.20 -18.45
C VAL A 84 -3.32 -4.85 -19.85
#